data_AF-A0A2V7VBX7-F1
#
_entry.id   AF-A0A2V7VBX7-F1
#
_cell.length_a   1.000
_cell.length_b   1.000
_cell.length_c   1.000
_cell.angle_alpha   90.00
_cell.angle_beta   90.00
_cell.angle_gamma   90.00
#
_symmetry.space_group_name_H-M   'P 1'
#
loop_
_entity.id
_entity.type
_entity.pdbx_description
1 polymer ?
#
loop_
_entity_poly.entity_id
_entity_poly.type
_entity_poly.pdbx_seq_one_letter_code
_entity_poly.pdbx_strand_id
1 'polypeptide(L)'
;MLERNTVRVYRSHGGELFRLSERTLPQPEPVRFPGGLLAATEDAIWVQRSGLPRALLLAVDEAGALVERGQADAFPWPGCPRGLRYRDGTNLLEGAVEGLGDGPFLAVTAGVAVDHEGRVLVATADGPRPSFLRAGPALVSLGDGLFAAASVSAPGPSDTILIFERDDDELRLLQEVEAPGAVRALVTTRQEGATRLLAAVESGERVTIVPFLIRRVAP
;
A
#
# COMPACT_ATOMS: atom_id res chain seq x y z
N MET A 1 13.27 -1.77 -21.07
CA MET A 1 12.53 -3.04 -21.26
C MET A 1 11.26 -2.91 -20.42
N LEU A 2 10.07 -2.82 -21.01
CA LEU A 2 8.83 -2.65 -20.22
C LEU A 2 8.64 -3.89 -19.33
N GLU A 3 8.76 -3.70 -18.01
CA GLU A 3 8.50 -4.75 -17.04
C GLU A 3 7.11 -5.34 -17.26
N ARG A 4 7.02 -6.67 -17.28
CA ARG A 4 5.75 -7.38 -17.39
C ARG A 4 4.85 -6.97 -16.21
N ASN A 5 3.63 -6.51 -16.50
CA ASN A 5 2.60 -6.27 -15.49
C ASN A 5 2.26 -7.59 -14.80
N THR A 6 2.90 -7.89 -13.66
CA THR A 6 2.86 -9.22 -13.04
C THR A 6 2.54 -9.11 -11.57
N VAL A 7 1.84 -10.12 -11.06
CA VAL A 7 1.67 -10.36 -9.63
C VAL A 7 2.46 -11.62 -9.30
N ARG A 8 3.24 -11.54 -8.23
CA ARG A 8 4.06 -12.64 -7.73
C ARG A 8 3.69 -12.93 -6.29
N VAL A 9 3.51 -14.20 -5.97
CA VAL A 9 3.31 -14.65 -4.58
C VAL A 9 4.61 -15.30 -4.13
N TYR A 10 5.04 -14.94 -2.92
CA TYR A 10 6.22 -15.50 -2.28
C TYR A 10 5.82 -16.20 -0.99
N ARG A 11 6.52 -17.27 -0.66
CA ARG A 11 6.48 -17.93 0.65
C ARG A 11 7.72 -17.54 1.43
N SER A 12 7.56 -17.07 2.66
CA SER A 12 8.69 -16.86 3.56
C SER A 12 9.03 -18.15 4.32
N HIS A 13 10.29 -18.53 4.35
CA HIS A 13 10.80 -19.63 5.17
C HIS A 13 12.20 -19.27 5.69
N GLY A 14 12.40 -19.31 7.01
CA GLY A 14 13.69 -18.94 7.61
C GLY A 14 14.13 -17.50 7.37
N GLY A 15 13.21 -16.58 7.04
CA GLY A 15 13.53 -15.19 6.68
C GLY A 15 13.86 -14.99 5.19
N GLU A 16 14.03 -16.07 4.43
CA GLU A 16 14.19 -16.01 2.98
C GLU A 16 12.82 -16.04 2.28
N LEU A 17 12.73 -15.44 1.09
CA LEU A 17 11.53 -15.40 0.26
C LEU A 17 11.70 -16.30 -0.97
N PHE A 18 10.82 -17.29 -1.09
CA PHE A 18 10.78 -18.21 -2.22
C PHE A 18 9.56 -17.88 -3.10
N ARG A 19 9.77 -17.62 -4.39
CA ARG A 19 8.66 -17.37 -5.32
C ARG A 19 7.80 -18.63 -5.45
N LEU A 20 6.56 -18.56 -5.01
CA LEU A 20 5.58 -19.64 -5.08
C LEU A 20 4.89 -19.66 -6.45
N SER A 21 4.46 -18.49 -6.93
CA SER A 21 3.67 -18.38 -8.16
C SER A 21 3.80 -16.99 -8.79
N GLU A 22 3.49 -16.90 -10.09
CA GLU A 22 3.49 -15.65 -10.85
C GLU A 22 2.34 -15.67 -11.86
N ARG A 23 1.66 -14.54 -12.01
CA ARG A 23 0.65 -14.31 -13.06
C ARG A 23 0.93 -12.99 -13.76
N THR A 24 0.96 -13.03 -15.08
CA THR A 24 0.88 -11.81 -15.90
C THR A 24 -0.55 -11.30 -15.90
N LEU A 25 -0.72 -10.05 -15.50
CA LEU A 25 -1.99 -9.34 -15.55
C LEU A 25 -2.24 -8.82 -16.98
N PRO A 26 -3.50 -8.48 -17.32
CA PRO A 26 -3.80 -7.74 -18.53
C PRO A 26 -2.93 -6.48 -18.66
N GLN A 27 -2.61 -6.10 -19.90
CA GLN A 27 -1.85 -4.89 -20.15
C GLN A 27 -2.72 -3.67 -19.77
N PRO A 28 -2.28 -2.80 -18.85
CA PRO A 28 -3.02 -1.60 -18.51
C PRO A 28 -2.91 -0.58 -19.64
N GLU A 29 -3.92 0.26 -19.77
CA GLU A 29 -3.83 1.47 -20.58
C GLU A 29 -2.67 2.35 -20.07
N PRO A 30 -1.92 3.01 -20.97
CA PRO A 30 -0.86 3.92 -20.57
C PRO A 30 -1.40 5.07 -19.71
N VAL A 31 -0.76 5.32 -18.57
CA VAL A 31 -1.10 6.42 -17.66
C VAL A 31 0.15 7.23 -17.34
N ARG A 32 -0.02 8.51 -17.01
CA ARG A 32 1.11 9.40 -16.69
C ARG A 32 1.83 8.96 -15.42
N PHE A 33 1.07 8.57 -14.41
CA PHE A 33 1.56 8.09 -13.12
C PHE A 33 0.89 6.75 -12.80
N PRO A 34 1.62 5.62 -12.86
CA PRO A 34 1.07 4.33 -12.51
C PRO A 34 0.87 4.22 -10.99
N GLY A 35 -0.27 3.67 -10.58
CA GLY A 35 -0.57 3.29 -9.20
C GLY A 35 -1.00 1.83 -9.13
N GLY A 36 -0.76 1.18 -8.00
CA GLY A 36 -1.21 -0.18 -7.73
C GLY A 36 -1.74 -0.32 -6.32
N LEU A 37 -2.78 -1.13 -6.15
CA LEU A 37 -3.40 -1.46 -4.88
C LEU A 37 -3.48 -2.97 -4.72
N LEU A 38 -3.11 -3.45 -3.54
CA LEU A 38 -3.15 -4.85 -3.16
C LEU A 38 -3.89 -4.96 -1.81
N ALA A 39 -4.80 -5.93 -1.71
CA ALA A 39 -5.45 -6.30 -0.45
C ALA A 39 -5.55 -7.81 -0.39
N ALA A 40 -4.83 -8.40 0.55
CA ALA A 40 -4.78 -9.84 0.75
C ALA A 40 -5.75 -10.29 1.85
N THR A 41 -6.35 -11.44 1.63
CA THR A 41 -7.03 -12.28 2.62
C THR A 41 -6.20 -13.55 2.82
N GLU A 42 -6.66 -14.50 3.62
CA GLU A 42 -5.94 -15.76 3.86
C GLU A 42 -5.71 -16.55 2.55
N ASP A 43 -6.72 -16.60 1.67
CA ASP A 43 -6.70 -17.48 0.49
C ASP A 43 -6.64 -16.74 -0.85
N ALA A 44 -6.85 -15.42 -0.85
CA ALA A 44 -6.97 -14.64 -2.08
C ALA A 44 -6.45 -13.21 -1.94
N ILE A 45 -6.11 -12.59 -3.08
CA ILE A 45 -5.55 -11.25 -3.17
C ILE A 45 -6.34 -10.46 -4.21
N TRP A 46 -6.91 -9.34 -3.79
CA TRP A 46 -7.41 -8.32 -4.71
C TRP A 46 -6.25 -7.50 -5.25
N VAL A 47 -6.27 -7.26 -6.55
CA VAL A 47 -5.26 -6.48 -7.27
C VAL A 47 -5.95 -5.46 -8.18
N GLN A 48 -5.53 -4.20 -8.09
CA GLN A 48 -5.91 -3.15 -9.03
C GLN A 48 -4.68 -2.36 -9.43
N ARG A 49 -4.67 -1.91 -10.68
CA ARG A 49 -3.67 -0.98 -11.21
C ARG A 49 -4.39 0.15 -11.94
N SER A 50 -3.83 1.35 -11.95
CA SER A 50 -4.33 2.40 -12.84
C SER A 50 -4.17 1.98 -14.30
N GLY A 51 -5.17 2.30 -15.12
CA GLY A 51 -5.28 1.82 -16.51
C GLY A 51 -5.85 0.41 -16.66
N LEU A 52 -6.20 -0.30 -15.57
CA LEU A 52 -7.02 -1.51 -15.65
C LEU A 52 -8.50 -1.18 -15.40
N PRO A 53 -9.43 -1.70 -16.23
CA PRO A 53 -10.85 -1.37 -16.12
C PRO A 53 -11.52 -1.97 -14.87
N ARG A 54 -10.93 -3.03 -14.30
CA ARG A 54 -11.51 -3.79 -13.18
C ARG A 54 -10.44 -4.28 -12.21
N ALA A 55 -10.85 -4.45 -10.96
CA ALA A 55 -10.07 -5.11 -9.94
C ALA A 55 -10.14 -6.62 -10.18
N LEU A 56 -9.03 -7.31 -9.97
CA LEU A 56 -8.93 -8.76 -10.15
C LEU A 56 -8.79 -9.43 -8.79
N LEU A 57 -9.57 -10.48 -8.55
CA LEU A 57 -9.39 -11.38 -7.42
C LEU A 57 -8.55 -12.56 -7.88
N LEU A 58 -7.37 -12.72 -7.30
CA LEU A 58 -6.45 -13.81 -7.58
C LEU A 58 -6.37 -14.75 -6.38
N ALA A 59 -6.26 -16.06 -6.63
CA ALA A 59 -6.01 -17.06 -5.58
C ALA A 59 -5.04 -18.12 -6.08
N VAL A 60 -4.31 -18.74 -5.16
CA VAL A 60 -3.47 -19.90 -5.48
C VAL A 60 -4.38 -21.13 -5.52
N ASP A 61 -4.37 -21.88 -6.62
CA ASP A 61 -5.11 -23.14 -6.73
C ASP A 61 -4.38 -24.32 -6.07
N GLU A 62 -5.01 -25.49 -6.07
CA GLU A 62 -4.44 -26.72 -5.50
C GLU A 62 -3.12 -27.13 -6.16
N ALA A 63 -2.88 -26.74 -7.41
CA ALA A 63 -1.65 -26.99 -8.14
C ALA A 63 -0.56 -25.94 -7.86
N GLY A 64 -0.84 -24.92 -7.04
CA GLY A 64 0.09 -23.83 -6.72
C GLY A 64 0.11 -22.70 -7.75
N ALA A 65 -0.79 -22.69 -8.73
CA ALA A 65 -0.87 -21.66 -9.74
C ALA A 65 -1.73 -20.48 -9.29
N LEU A 66 -1.26 -19.25 -9.55
CA LEU A 66 -2.02 -18.03 -9.29
C LEU A 66 -3.05 -17.83 -10.42
N VAL A 67 -4.32 -18.06 -10.08
CA VAL A 67 -5.45 -18.01 -11.02
C VAL A 67 -6.43 -16.91 -10.65
N GLU A 68 -7.12 -16.38 -11.65
CA GLU A 68 -8.20 -15.41 -11.44
C GLU A 68 -9.47 -16.14 -10.99
N ARG A 69 -10.07 -15.64 -9.90
CA ARG A 69 -11.31 -16.16 -9.31
C ARG A 69 -12.50 -15.24 -9.51
N GLY A 70 -12.25 -13.97 -9.81
CA GLY A 70 -13.32 -12.99 -10.02
C GLY A 70 -12.78 -11.62 -10.37
N GLN A 71 -13.74 -10.72 -10.63
CA GLN A 71 -13.47 -9.32 -10.93
C GLN A 71 -14.48 -8.44 -10.22
N ALA A 72 -14.12 -7.19 -9.98
CA ALA A 72 -15.03 -6.17 -9.48
C ALA A 72 -14.81 -4.85 -10.23
N ASP A 73 -15.89 -4.10 -10.47
CA ASP A 73 -15.75 -2.80 -11.10
C ASP A 73 -15.01 -1.81 -10.18
N ALA A 74 -15.22 -1.89 -8.86
CA ALA A 74 -14.47 -1.14 -7.85
C ALA A 74 -13.68 -2.10 -6.95
N PHE A 75 -12.49 -1.68 -6.53
CA PHE A 75 -11.64 -2.43 -5.62
C PHE A 75 -12.28 -2.52 -4.23
N PRO A 76 -12.61 -3.72 -3.72
CA PRO A 76 -13.14 -3.85 -2.37
C PRO A 76 -12.11 -3.39 -1.33
N TRP A 77 -12.46 -2.40 -0.51
CA TRP A 77 -11.59 -1.85 0.51
C TRP A 77 -12.33 -1.71 1.85
N PRO A 78 -11.72 -2.07 3.00
CA PRO A 78 -12.34 -1.88 4.31
C PRO A 78 -12.79 -0.43 4.55
N GLY A 79 -14.00 -0.24 5.07
CA GLY A 79 -14.58 1.09 5.30
C GLY A 79 -14.96 1.84 4.02
N CYS A 80 -14.98 1.19 2.86
CA CYS A 80 -15.38 1.78 1.57
C CYS A 80 -16.54 0.97 0.96
N PRO A 81 -17.81 1.28 1.28
CA PRO A 81 -18.96 0.46 0.88
C PRO A 81 -19.14 0.34 -0.64
N ARG A 82 -18.62 1.31 -1.41
CA ARG A 82 -18.64 1.31 -2.88
C ARG A 82 -17.29 0.92 -3.51
N GLY A 83 -16.31 0.53 -2.69
CA GLY A 83 -14.94 0.26 -3.11
C GLY A 83 -14.18 1.52 -3.56
N LEU A 84 -12.93 1.30 -3.97
CA LEU A 84 -12.02 2.32 -4.50
C LEU A 84 -11.81 2.14 -6.01
N ARG A 85 -11.53 3.23 -6.71
CA ARG A 85 -11.20 3.23 -8.14
C ARG A 85 -10.01 4.12 -8.40
N TYR A 86 -9.15 3.77 -9.34
CA TYR A 86 -8.23 4.77 -9.87
C TYR A 86 -8.99 5.72 -10.76
N ARG A 87 -8.79 7.03 -10.57
CA ARG A 87 -9.20 8.04 -11.54
C ARG A 87 -8.42 7.82 -12.84
N ASP A 88 -9.15 7.77 -13.94
CA ASP A 88 -8.61 7.53 -15.28
C ASP A 88 -7.38 8.40 -15.59
N GLY A 89 -6.33 7.77 -16.12
CA GLY A 89 -5.08 8.44 -16.48
C GLY A 89 -4.17 8.83 -15.31
N THR A 90 -4.56 8.59 -14.05
CA THR A 90 -3.83 9.02 -12.85
C THR A 90 -3.54 7.88 -11.88
N ASN A 91 -2.78 8.17 -10.82
CA ASN A 91 -2.58 7.30 -9.66
C ASN A 91 -3.48 7.66 -8.46
N LEU A 92 -4.49 8.50 -8.65
CA LEU A 92 -5.38 8.94 -7.58
C LEU A 92 -6.52 7.93 -7.37
N LEU A 93 -6.77 7.57 -6.11
CA LEU A 93 -7.86 6.72 -5.65
C LEU A 93 -9.10 7.57 -5.37
N GLU A 94 -10.21 7.22 -5.99
CA GLU A 94 -11.55 7.78 -5.77
C GLU A 94 -12.42 6.78 -5.02
N GLY A 95 -13.19 7.30 -4.07
CA GLY A 95 -14.13 6.53 -3.27
C GLY A 95 -14.46 7.25 -1.97
N ALA A 96 -15.60 6.90 -1.40
CA ALA A 96 -16.02 7.34 -0.07
C ALA A 96 -15.39 6.41 0.97
N VAL A 97 -14.53 6.96 1.82
CA VAL A 97 -13.84 6.24 2.89
C VAL A 97 -14.44 6.67 4.22
N GLU A 98 -14.86 5.71 5.05
CA GLU A 98 -15.42 5.97 6.36
C GLU A 98 -14.52 6.87 7.21
N GLY A 99 -15.08 7.96 7.73
CA GLY A 99 -14.39 8.98 8.53
C GLY A 99 -13.48 9.93 7.75
N LEU A 100 -13.09 9.60 6.51
CA LEU A 100 -12.25 10.44 5.66
C LEU A 100 -13.02 11.15 4.54
N GLY A 101 -14.25 10.72 4.26
CA GLY A 101 -15.09 11.30 3.21
C GLY A 101 -14.66 10.87 1.81
N ASP A 102 -15.04 11.68 0.82
CA ASP A 102 -14.74 11.43 -0.58
C ASP A 102 -13.29 11.83 -0.93
N GLY A 103 -12.63 10.99 -1.74
CA GLY A 103 -11.32 11.30 -2.33
C GLY A 103 -11.33 12.48 -3.32
N PRO A 104 -10.19 12.78 -3.97
CA PRO A 104 -9.13 11.82 -4.31
C PRO A 104 -8.02 11.67 -3.26
N PHE A 105 -7.48 10.45 -3.17
CA PHE A 105 -6.35 10.09 -2.31
C PHE A 105 -5.18 9.53 -3.11
N LEU A 106 -3.94 9.77 -2.69
CA LEU A 106 -2.75 9.06 -3.20
C LEU A 106 -2.64 7.66 -2.58
N ALA A 107 -3.01 7.53 -1.31
CA ALA A 107 -2.98 6.28 -0.56
C ALA A 107 -4.01 6.32 0.56
N VAL A 108 -4.50 5.15 0.98
CA VAL A 108 -5.48 5.03 2.06
C VAL A 108 -5.18 3.78 2.89
N THR A 109 -5.40 3.88 4.20
CA THR A 109 -5.47 2.76 5.14
C THR A 109 -6.56 3.06 6.17
N ALA A 110 -6.78 2.17 7.14
CA ALA A 110 -7.84 2.36 8.13
C ALA A 110 -7.67 3.67 8.92
N GLY A 111 -8.59 4.62 8.70
CA GLY A 111 -8.66 5.91 9.41
C GLY A 111 -7.59 6.94 9.04
N VAL A 112 -6.72 6.66 8.06
CA VAL A 112 -5.66 7.58 7.60
C VAL A 112 -5.55 7.52 6.08
N ALA A 113 -5.39 8.68 5.44
CA ALA A 113 -5.14 8.77 4.00
C ALA A 113 -4.06 9.81 3.68
N VAL A 114 -3.55 9.75 2.46
CA VAL A 114 -2.71 10.79 1.87
C VAL A 114 -3.54 11.46 0.78
N ASP A 115 -3.75 12.76 0.87
CA ASP A 115 -4.49 13.50 -0.16
C ASP A 115 -3.65 13.67 -1.45
N HIS A 116 -4.26 14.22 -2.50
CA HIS A 116 -3.59 14.45 -3.79
C HIS A 116 -2.42 15.46 -3.73
N GLU A 117 -2.30 16.25 -2.67
CA GLU A 117 -1.15 17.15 -2.42
C GLU A 117 -0.08 16.48 -1.56
N GLY A 118 -0.31 15.24 -1.10
CA GLY A 118 0.60 14.52 -0.21
C GLY A 118 0.43 14.87 1.27
N ARG A 119 -0.62 15.59 1.68
CA ARG A 119 -0.92 15.83 3.11
C ARG A 119 -1.54 14.57 3.71
N VAL A 120 -1.07 14.20 4.90
CA VAL A 120 -1.65 13.06 5.63
C VAL A 120 -2.91 13.54 6.37
N LEU A 121 -4.03 12.88 6.11
CA LEU A 121 -5.35 13.11 6.70
C LEU A 121 -5.65 12.05 7.76
N VAL A 122 -6.33 12.44 8.84
CA VAL A 122 -6.85 11.54 9.88
C VAL A 122 -8.37 11.63 9.92
N ALA A 123 -9.03 10.49 10.02
CA ALA A 123 -10.47 10.42 10.27
C ALA A 123 -10.78 10.85 11.72
N THR A 124 -11.55 11.92 11.90
CA THR A 124 -12.08 12.34 13.22
C THR A 124 -13.61 12.27 13.23
N ALA A 125 -14.22 12.54 14.39
CA ALA A 125 -15.68 12.60 14.51
C ALA A 125 -16.30 13.75 13.68
N ASP A 126 -15.55 14.83 13.46
CA ASP A 126 -15.98 16.01 12.71
C ASP A 126 -15.59 15.95 11.22
N GLY A 127 -14.96 14.85 10.79
CA GLY A 127 -14.52 14.62 9.41
C GLY A 127 -12.99 14.53 9.26
N PRO A 128 -12.47 14.51 8.02
CA PRO A 128 -11.04 14.41 7.78
C PRO A 128 -10.31 15.66 8.27
N ARG A 129 -9.34 15.48 9.18
CA ARG A 129 -8.43 16.54 9.63
C ARG A 129 -7.07 16.41 8.94
N PRO A 130 -6.58 17.43 8.21
CA PRO A 130 -5.23 17.42 7.66
C PRO A 130 -4.20 17.61 8.78
N SER A 131 -3.12 16.83 8.72
CA SER A 131 -1.94 17.00 9.57
C SER A 131 -0.86 17.85 8.87
N PHE A 132 0.18 18.21 9.60
CA PHE A 132 1.38 18.83 9.05
C PHE A 132 2.29 17.84 8.30
N LEU A 133 2.07 16.52 8.47
CA LEU A 133 2.87 15.49 7.85
C LEU A 133 2.58 15.39 6.36
N ARG A 134 3.64 15.11 5.60
CA ARG A 134 3.59 14.89 4.16
C ARG A 134 4.10 13.50 3.83
N ALA A 135 3.37 12.75 3.02
CA ALA A 135 3.72 11.39 2.64
C ALA A 135 3.43 11.14 1.15
N GLY A 136 4.11 10.13 0.60
CA GLY A 136 3.93 9.62 -0.74
C GLY A 136 2.82 8.56 -0.84
N PRO A 137 2.76 7.83 -1.97
CA PRO A 137 1.67 6.92 -2.29
C PRO A 137 1.74 5.54 -1.61
N ALA A 138 2.76 5.28 -0.77
CA ALA A 138 2.83 4.05 0.00
C ALA A 138 2.51 4.35 1.47
N LEU A 139 1.44 3.75 1.99
CA LEU A 139 0.94 3.93 3.36
C LEU A 139 0.42 2.59 3.88
N VAL A 140 0.75 2.25 5.13
CA VAL A 140 0.25 1.04 5.80
C VAL A 140 0.03 1.29 7.28
N SER A 141 -1.03 0.70 7.84
CA SER A 141 -1.19 0.62 9.29
C SER A 141 -0.26 -0.44 9.86
N LEU A 142 0.41 -0.12 10.96
CA LEU A 142 1.19 -1.05 11.78
C LEU A 142 0.34 -1.62 12.94
N GLY A 143 -0.89 -1.12 13.07
CA GLY A 143 -1.84 -1.30 14.17
C GLY A 143 -1.46 -0.54 15.43
N ASP A 144 -2.36 -0.55 16.43
CA ASP A 144 -2.20 0.16 17.70
C ASP A 144 -1.94 1.68 17.53
N GLY A 145 -2.59 2.29 16.53
CA GLY A 145 -2.42 3.71 16.21
C GLY A 145 -1.13 4.06 15.46
N LEU A 146 -0.29 3.08 15.14
CA LEU A 146 0.97 3.29 14.41
C LEU A 146 0.78 3.10 12.90
N PHE A 147 1.51 3.91 12.13
CA PHE A 147 1.48 3.92 10.68
C PHE A 147 2.90 4.09 10.11
N ALA A 148 3.09 3.57 8.90
CA ALA A 148 4.29 3.79 8.11
C ALA A 148 3.90 4.33 6.73
N ALA A 149 4.62 5.33 6.23
CA ALA A 149 4.44 5.83 4.88
C ALA A 149 5.78 6.14 4.20
N ALA A 150 5.84 6.05 2.87
CA ALA A 150 6.96 6.60 2.11
C ALA A 150 6.92 8.13 2.14
N SER A 151 8.07 8.78 1.93
CA SER A 151 8.15 10.24 1.83
C SER A 151 7.51 10.76 0.54
N VAL A 152 7.29 12.07 0.46
CA VAL A 152 6.86 12.74 -0.79
C VAL A 152 7.96 12.82 -1.85
N SER A 153 9.22 12.53 -1.47
CA SER A 153 10.41 12.84 -2.27
C SER A 153 10.77 11.76 -3.30
N ALA A 154 9.98 10.69 -3.43
CA ALA A 154 10.22 9.63 -4.41
C ALA A 154 9.94 10.09 -5.86
N PRO A 155 10.69 9.63 -6.89
CA PRO A 155 11.83 8.70 -6.84
C PRO A 155 13.20 9.39 -6.84
N GLY A 156 14.10 8.94 -5.95
CA GLY A 156 15.50 9.34 -5.86
C GLY A 156 16.42 8.14 -5.54
N PRO A 157 17.74 8.35 -5.37
CA PRO A 157 18.69 7.28 -5.01
C PRO A 157 18.45 6.70 -3.61
N SER A 158 17.70 7.41 -2.77
CA SER A 158 17.19 6.97 -1.47
C SER A 158 15.77 7.51 -1.28
N ASP A 159 15.07 6.95 -0.31
CA ASP A 159 13.76 7.41 0.13
C ASP A 159 13.71 7.29 1.67
N THR A 160 12.69 7.87 2.28
CA THR A 160 12.50 7.84 3.72
C THR A 160 11.16 7.19 4.03
N ILE A 161 11.17 6.23 4.94
CA ILE A 161 9.97 5.69 5.57
C ILE A 161 9.70 6.50 6.83
N LEU A 162 8.55 7.16 6.86
CA LEU A 162 8.03 7.91 7.98
C LEU A 162 7.24 6.97 8.89
N ILE A 163 7.62 6.88 10.16
CA ILE A 163 6.86 6.17 11.19
C ILE A 163 6.18 7.21 12.07
N PHE A 164 4.86 7.15 12.16
CA PHE A 164 4.08 8.09 12.93
C PHE A 164 2.98 7.40 13.72
N GLU A 165 2.58 8.05 14.80
CA GLU A 165 1.53 7.61 15.71
C GLU A 165 0.35 8.57 15.59
N ARG A 166 -0.85 8.00 15.63
CA ARG A 166 -2.08 8.74 15.85
C ARG A 166 -2.31 8.85 17.36
N ASP A 167 -2.37 10.08 17.85
CA ASP A 167 -2.75 10.44 19.21
C ASP A 167 -4.05 11.23 19.13
N ASP A 168 -5.17 10.59 19.49
CA ASP A 168 -6.53 11.06 19.26
C ASP A 168 -6.79 11.52 17.80
N ASP A 169 -6.84 12.83 17.57
CA ASP A 169 -7.12 13.47 16.28
C ASP A 169 -5.88 14.14 15.67
N GLU A 170 -4.68 13.83 16.18
CA GLU A 170 -3.41 14.36 15.72
C GLU A 170 -2.43 13.26 15.32
N LEU A 171 -1.49 13.60 14.45
CA LEU A 171 -0.40 12.73 14.07
C LEU A 171 0.92 13.27 14.60
N ARG A 172 1.69 12.38 15.20
CA ARG A 172 3.03 12.65 15.71
C ARG A 172 4.04 11.79 14.97
N LEU A 173 4.98 12.44 14.27
CA LEU A 173 6.13 11.74 13.70
C LEU A 173 6.97 11.17 14.85
N LEU A 174 7.25 9.88 14.78
CA LEU A 174 8.09 9.18 15.75
C LEU A 174 9.52 9.00 15.24
N GLN A 175 9.65 8.60 13.98
CA GLN A 175 10.93 8.21 13.41
C GLN A 175 10.92 8.36 11.89
N GLU A 176 12.10 8.66 11.36
CA GLU A 176 12.42 8.57 9.94
C GLU A 176 13.43 7.45 9.75
N VAL A 177 13.19 6.58 8.77
CA VAL A 177 14.05 5.45 8.45
C VAL A 177 14.47 5.55 6.99
N GLU A 178 15.76 5.64 6.73
CA GLU A 178 16.28 5.66 5.37
C GLU A 178 16.07 4.30 4.67
N ALA A 179 15.57 4.35 3.45
CA ALA A 179 15.50 3.23 2.52
C ALA A 179 16.55 3.42 1.42
N PRO A 180 17.24 2.34 0.99
CA PRO A 180 18.34 2.40 0.02
C PRO A 180 17.88 2.61 -1.43
N GLY A 181 16.67 3.13 -1.65
CA GLY A 181 16.04 3.35 -2.94
C GLY A 181 14.60 3.84 -2.79
N ALA A 182 13.89 4.02 -3.90
CA ALA A 182 12.51 4.48 -3.91
C ALA A 182 11.56 3.45 -3.30
N VAL A 183 10.79 3.82 -2.27
CA VAL A 183 9.80 2.93 -1.67
C VAL A 183 8.56 2.89 -2.57
N ARG A 184 8.24 1.71 -3.09
CA ARG A 184 7.12 1.50 -4.02
C ARG A 184 5.88 0.92 -3.36
N ALA A 185 6.07 0.14 -2.31
CA ALA A 185 4.98 -0.42 -1.52
C ALA A 185 5.45 -0.70 -0.10
N LEU A 186 4.52 -0.62 0.83
CA LEU A 186 4.70 -1.02 2.22
C LEU A 186 3.64 -2.06 2.57
N VAL A 187 4.04 -3.10 3.31
CA VAL A 187 3.12 -4.08 3.86
C VAL A 187 3.52 -4.41 5.29
N THR A 188 2.52 -4.58 6.16
CA THR A 188 2.74 -5.06 7.51
C THR A 188 2.44 -6.55 7.61
N THR A 189 3.19 -7.26 8.44
CA THR A 189 2.85 -8.62 8.86
C THR A 189 2.96 -8.69 10.38
N ARG A 190 2.03 -9.40 11.01
CA ARG A 190 2.07 -9.68 12.46
C ARG A 190 2.39 -11.15 12.65
N GLN A 191 3.49 -11.46 13.32
CA GLN A 191 3.88 -12.82 13.69
C GLN A 191 4.27 -12.83 15.16
N GLU A 192 3.67 -13.73 15.96
CA GLU A 192 4.06 -13.99 17.36
C GLU A 192 4.15 -12.72 18.24
N GLY A 193 3.21 -11.78 18.07
CA GLY A 193 3.18 -10.52 18.83
C GLY A 193 4.17 -9.44 18.38
N ALA A 194 4.94 -9.68 17.31
CA ALA A 194 5.80 -8.68 16.68
C ALA A 194 5.19 -8.15 15.38
N THR A 195 5.25 -6.82 15.20
CA THR A 195 4.91 -6.16 13.94
C THR A 195 6.18 -6.04 13.08
N ARG A 196 6.13 -6.61 11.88
CA ARG A 196 7.16 -6.43 10.86
C ARG A 196 6.63 -5.57 9.73
N LEU A 197 7.44 -4.61 9.31
CA LEU A 197 7.21 -3.83 8.12
C LEU A 197 8.09 -4.38 6.99
N LEU A 198 7.52 -4.62 5.82
CA LEU A 198 8.27 -4.97 4.62
C LEU A 198 8.09 -3.83 3.61
N ALA A 199 9.19 -3.35 3.05
CA ALA A 199 9.17 -2.36 1.98
C ALA A 199 9.62 -3.00 0.66
N ALA A 200 8.87 -2.76 -0.41
CA ALA A 200 9.36 -2.98 -1.76
C ALA A 200 10.15 -1.74 -2.18
N VAL A 201 11.46 -1.90 -2.33
CA VAL A 201 12.40 -0.81 -2.63
C VAL A 201 12.92 -0.98 -4.05
N GLU A 202 12.75 0.04 -4.87
CA GLU A 202 13.31 0.09 -6.22
C GLU A 202 14.65 0.83 -6.22
N SER A 203 15.69 0.18 -6.73
CA SER A 203 17.01 0.75 -6.95
C SER A 203 17.53 0.32 -8.33
N GLY A 204 17.60 1.25 -9.27
CA GLY A 204 17.90 0.95 -10.66
C GLY A 204 16.80 0.09 -11.29
N GLU A 205 17.15 -1.02 -11.94
CA GLU A 205 16.19 -1.94 -12.57
C GLU A 205 15.77 -3.11 -11.66
N ARG A 206 15.95 -2.98 -10.34
CA ARG A 206 15.66 -4.05 -9.38
C ARG A 206 14.72 -3.56 -8.30
N VAL A 207 13.70 -4.38 -8.02
CA VAL A 207 12.86 -4.27 -6.83
C VAL A 207 13.30 -5.34 -5.83
N THR A 208 13.66 -4.92 -4.62
CA THR A 208 14.00 -5.80 -3.49
C THR A 208 12.98 -5.64 -2.37
N ILE A 209 12.79 -6.70 -1.58
CA ILE A 209 11.98 -6.63 -0.36
C ILE A 209 12.93 -6.44 0.82
N VAL A 210 12.76 -5.33 1.54
CA VAL A 210 13.59 -4.97 2.70
C VAL A 210 12.73 -5.09 3.97
N PRO A 211 13.10 -5.96 4.92
CA PRO A 211 12.40 -6.08 6.19
C PRO A 211 12.88 -5.06 7.22
N PHE A 212 11.94 -4.46 7.94
CA PHE A 212 12.16 -3.59 9.09
C PHE A 212 11.44 -4.17 10.30
N LEU A 213 12.15 -4.29 11.42
CA LEU A 213 11.56 -4.75 12.67
C LEU A 213 11.11 -3.54 13.49
N ILE A 214 9.83 -3.48 13.81
CA ILE A 214 9.27 -2.39 14.61
C ILE A 214 9.08 -2.89 16.04
N ARG A 215 9.73 -2.21 16.99
CA ARG A 215 9.61 -2.49 18.42
C ARG A 215 9.20 -1.22 19.13
N ARG A 216 8.11 -1.29 19.92
CA ARG A 216 7.78 -0.24 20.87
C ARG A 216 8.71 -0.41 22.06
N VAL A 217 9.58 0.56 22.29
CA VAL A 217 10.37 0.62 23.52
C VAL A 217 9.48 1.30 24.55
N ALA A 218 9.14 0.57 25.63
CA ALA A 218 8.45 1.20 26.75
C ALA A 218 9.37 2.28 27.35
N PRO A 219 8.82 3.44 27.78
CA PRO A 219 9.62 4.48 28.42
C PRO A 219 10.29 4.00 29.71
#